data_AF-A0A3S0X183-F1
#
_entry.id   AF-A0A3S0X183-F1
#
_cell.length_a   1.000
_cell.length_b   1.000
_cell.length_c   1.000
_cell.angle_alpha   90.00
_cell.angle_beta   90.00
_cell.angle_gamma   90.00
#
_symmetry.space_group_name_H-M   'P 1'
#
loop_
_entity.id
_entity.type
_entity.pdbx_description
1 polymer ?
#
loop_
_entity_poly.entity_id
_entity_poly.type
_entity_poly.pdbx_seq_one_letter_code
_entity_poly.pdbx_strand_id
1 'polypeptide(L)' 'MQTLATVHLVRHGEVHNPDRVLYGRLPEFRLSELGHEMARGVAAWFEERAAQTGRAPAVV' A
#
# COMPACT_ATOMS: atom_id res chain seq x y z
N MET A 1 8.53 7.87 30.08
CA MET A 1 8.30 8.73 28.89
C MET A 1 7.58 7.87 27.86
N GLN A 2 6.42 8.28 27.35
CA GLN A 2 5.69 7.49 26.36
C GLN A 2 6.25 7.76 24.96
N THR A 3 6.47 6.71 24.18
CA THR A 3 6.93 6.83 22.78
C THR A 3 5.71 7.04 21.89
N LEU A 4 5.72 8.11 21.09
CA LEU A 4 4.68 8.37 20.09
C LEU A 4 5.04 7.73 18.75
N ALA A 5 4.10 7.00 18.17
CA ALA A 5 4.23 6.38 16.85
C ALA A 5 3.19 6.94 15.87
N THR A 6 3.57 7.02 14.60
CA THR A 6 2.66 7.34 13.51
C THR A 6 2.36 6.06 12.74
N VAL A 7 1.09 5.72 12.61
CA VAL A 7 0.62 4.57 11.81
C VAL A 7 0.03 5.09 10.50
N HIS A 8 0.51 4.54 9.39
CA HIS A 8 -0.01 4.84 8.06
C HIS A 8 -0.80 3.63 7.56
N LEU A 9 -2.04 3.84 7.14
CA LEU A 9 -2.90 2.78 6.62
C LEU A 9 -2.94 2.92 5.09
N VAL A 10 -2.59 1.85 4.39
CA VAL A 10 -2.57 1.82 2.93
C VAL A 10 -3.55 0.75 2.46
N ARG A 11 -4.50 1.15 1.61
CA ARG A 11 -5.33 0.19 0.88
C ARG A 11 -4.51 -0.41 -0.25
N HIS A 12 -4.75 -1.69 -0.57
CA HIS A 12 -4.19 -2.30 -1.78
C HIS A 12 -4.53 -1.48 -3.04
N GLY A 13 -3.67 -1.59 -4.07
CA GLY A 13 -3.91 -0.99 -5.39
C GLY A 13 -5.08 -1.65 -6.13
N GLU A 14 -5.34 -1.22 -7.36
CA GLU A 14 -6.38 -1.83 -8.19
C GLU A 14 -6.14 -3.35 -8.38
N VAL A 15 -7.22 -4.12 -8.31
CA VAL A 15 -7.20 -5.58 -8.41
C VAL A 15 -7.90 -5.95 -9.69
N HIS A 16 -7.24 -6.78 -10.51
CA HIS A 16 -7.76 -7.20 -11.79
C HIS A 16 -9.09 -7.97 -11.61
N ASN A 17 -10.20 -7.28 -11.85
CA ASN A 17 -11.57 -7.79 -11.64
C ASN A 17 -12.46 -7.44 -12.85
N PRO A 18 -12.21 -8.05 -14.03
CA PRO A 18 -12.90 -7.71 -15.27
C PRO A 18 -14.42 -7.95 -15.19
N ASP A 19 -14.84 -9.00 -14.47
CA ASP A 19 -16.24 -9.40 -14.31
C ASP A 19 -16.96 -8.64 -13.19
N ARG A 20 -16.26 -7.74 -12.49
CA ARG A 20 -16.80 -6.89 -11.41
C ARG A 20 -17.46 -7.70 -10.30
N VAL A 21 -16.88 -8.85 -9.97
CA VAL A 21 -17.35 -9.69 -8.88
C VAL A 21 -17.19 -8.92 -7.57
N LEU A 22 -18.25 -8.84 -6.77
CA LEU A 22 -18.18 -8.34 -5.41
C LEU A 22 -17.79 -9.49 -4.48
N TYR A 23 -16.61 -9.41 -3.87
CA TYR A 23 -16.11 -10.41 -2.94
C TYR A 23 -15.44 -9.74 -1.74
N GLY A 24 -15.56 -10.35 -0.57
CA GLY A 24 -14.83 -9.92 0.62
C GLY A 24 -13.43 -10.54 0.66
N ARG A 25 -13.37 -11.88 0.76
CA ARG A 25 -12.13 -12.67 0.74
C ARG A 25 -12.33 -13.85 -0.19
N LEU A 26 -11.84 -13.73 -1.42
CA LEU A 26 -11.82 -14.80 -2.41
C LEU A 26 -10.36 -14.93 -2.89
N PRO A 27 -9.83 -16.16 -3.03
CA PRO A 27 -8.46 -16.36 -3.50
C PRO A 27 -8.32 -15.98 -4.98
N GLU A 28 -7.08 -15.92 -5.47
CA GLU A 28 -6.70 -15.66 -6.87
C GLU A 28 -7.00 -14.28 -7.46
N PHE A 29 -7.56 -13.32 -6.71
CA PHE A 29 -7.65 -11.92 -7.14
C PHE A 29 -6.34 -11.17 -6.84
N ARG A 30 -5.52 -10.94 -7.88
CA ARG A 30 -4.23 -10.23 -7.77
C ARG A 30 -4.31 -8.79 -8.29
N LEU A 31 -3.33 -7.98 -7.92
CA LEU A 31 -3.19 -6.62 -8.45
C LEU A 31 -3.16 -6.64 -9.98
N SER A 32 -3.84 -5.69 -10.60
CA SER A 32 -3.69 -5.42 -12.03
C SER A 32 -2.34 -4.76 -12.31
N GLU A 33 -2.02 -4.52 -13.58
CA GLU A 33 -0.86 -3.70 -13.96
C GLU A 33 -0.90 -2.30 -13.32
N LEU A 34 -2.05 -1.63 -13.39
CA LEU A 34 -2.29 -0.36 -12.69
C LEU A 34 -2.12 -0.51 -11.17
N GLY A 35 -2.62 -1.60 -10.58
CA GLY A 35 -2.42 -1.88 -9.16
C GLY A 35 -0.95 -1.96 -8.75
N HIS A 36 -0.11 -2.54 -9.60
CA HIS A 36 1.34 -2.57 -9.38
C HIS A 36 1.97 -1.18 -9.53
N GLU A 37 1.51 -0.35 -10.47
CA GLU A 37 1.93 1.05 -10.59
C GLU A 37 1.58 1.87 -9.35
N MET A 38 0.36 1.70 -8.83
CA MET A 38 -0.08 2.34 -7.59
C MET A 38 0.81 1.92 -6.41
N ALA A 39 1.14 0.63 -6.30
CA ALA A 39 2.04 0.14 -5.25
C ALA A 39 3.44 0.76 -5.35
N ARG A 40 3.99 0.89 -6.57
CA ARG A 40 5.28 1.59 -6.80
C ARG A 40 5.20 3.06 -6.40
N GLY A 41 4.11 3.75 -6.73
CA GLY A 41 3.90 5.15 -6.36
C GLY A 41 3.86 5.35 -4.84
N VAL A 42 3.18 4.47 -4.11
CA VAL A 42 3.17 4.50 -2.64
C VAL A 42 4.56 4.25 -2.06
N ALA A 43 5.31 3.28 -2.61
CA ALA A 43 6.70 3.03 -2.19
C ALA A 43 7.57 4.27 -2.37
N ALA A 44 7.55 4.90 -3.55
CA ALA A 44 8.29 6.12 -3.84
C ALA A 44 7.95 7.26 -2.88
N TRP A 45 6.67 7.45 -2.56
CA TRP A 45 6.25 8.47 -1.58
C TRP A 45 6.85 8.23 -0.19
N PHE A 46 6.88 6.98 0.27
CA PHE A 46 7.46 6.64 1.57
C PHE A 46 8.98 6.77 1.59
N GLU A 47 9.66 6.45 0.49
CA GLU A 47 11.10 6.66 0.34
C GLU A 47 11.45 8.15 0.45
N GLU A 48 10.71 9.01 -0.25
CA GLU A 48 10.90 10.46 -0.20
C GLU A 48 10.65 10.99 1.22
N ARG A 49 9.55 10.57 1.86
CA ARG A 49 9.23 10.96 3.24
C ARG A 49 10.30 10.48 4.22
N ALA A 50 10.82 9.26 4.06
CA ALA A 50 11.88 8.73 4.90
C ALA A 50 13.16 9.54 4.76
N ALA A 51 13.53 9.94 3.53
CA ALA A 51 14.66 10.82 3.28
C ALA A 51 14.50 12.20 3.95
N GLN A 52 13.28 12.76 3.95
CA GLN A 52 13.00 14.06 4.58
C GLN A 52 12.97 14.01 6.12
N THR A 53 12.48 12.90 6.70
CA THR A 53 12.22 12.81 8.15
C THR A 53 13.26 12.00 8.91
N GLY A 54 14.12 11.25 8.22
CA GLY A 54 15.01 10.26 8.82
C GLY A 54 14.29 9.06 9.45
N ARG A 55 12.97 8.90 9.21
CA ARG A 55 12.14 7.85 9.80
C ARG A 55 11.57 6.95 8.71
N ALA A 56 12.20 5.80 8.48
CA ALA A 56 11.66 4.78 7.58
C ALA A 56 10.45 4.06 8.21
N PRO A 57 9.38 3.82 7.44
CA PRO A 57 8.27 2.99 7.93
C PRO A 57 8.71 1.53 8.01
N ALA A 58 8.25 0.83 9.05
CA ALA A 58 8.26 -0.63 9.06
C ALA A 58 6.96 -1.14 8.43
N VAL A 59 7.08 -2.09 7.49
CA VAL A 59 5.93 -2.81 6.95
C VAL A 59 5.67 -4.00 7.88
N VAL A 60 4.49 -4.05 8.49
CA VAL A 60 4.05 -5.06 9.45
C VAL A 60 2.81 -5.79 8.98
#